data_AF-A0A842V045-F1
#
_entry.id   AF-A0A842V045-F1
#
_cell.length_a   1.000
_cell.length_b   1.000
_cell.length_c   1.000
_cell.angle_alpha   90.00
_cell.angle_beta   90.00
_cell.angle_gamma   90.00
#
_symmetry.space_group_name_H-M   'P 1'
#
loop_
_entity.id
_entity.type
_entity.pdbx_description
1 polymer ?
#
loop_
_entity_poly.entity_id
_entity_poly.type
_entity_poly.pdbx_seq_one_letter_code
_entity_poly.pdbx_strand_id
1 'polypeptide(L)'
;MIEAPILLIALLTGFLTKLTDMIDEHGLRFFRGASILFGSIYGILIGYVISSSAVVAPLWIGAFIGVMIFGKIDAAGHYAGLAAALLYLLIFGMPSFSWLLLAVFMISSAKDEFWVWYKRKNRLKGWLGRLIELRPTTETAAFAASLITGAWMLWLSILCFDIAYNLTGLVNR
;
A
#
# COMPACT_ATOMS: atom_id res chain seq x y z
N MET A 1 -22.83 2.45 5.32
CA MET A 1 -22.33 1.58 6.41
C MET A 1 -21.18 0.63 6.00
N ILE A 2 -20.56 0.78 4.82
CA ILE A 2 -19.45 -0.09 4.35
C ILE A 2 -18.06 0.53 4.67
N GLU A 3 -18.02 1.73 5.24
CA GLU A 3 -16.80 2.53 5.37
C GLU A 3 -15.88 2.08 6.52
N ALA A 4 -16.42 1.81 7.71
CA ALA A 4 -15.62 1.37 8.86
C ALA A 4 -14.87 0.04 8.62
N PRO A 5 -15.47 -0.97 7.96
CA PRO A 5 -14.75 -2.18 7.56
C PRO A 5 -13.55 -1.89 6.66
N ILE A 6 -13.66 -0.96 5.69
CA ILE A 6 -12.57 -0.64 4.77
C ILE A 6 -11.38 -0.02 5.51
N LEU A 7 -11.62 0.89 6.45
CA LEU A 7 -10.55 1.53 7.23
C LEU A 7 -9.83 0.53 8.15
N LEU A 8 -10.57 -0.38 8.78
CA LEU A 8 -9.98 -1.45 9.57
C LEU A 8 -9.13 -2.39 8.69
N ILE A 9 -9.62 -2.73 7.50
CA ILE A 9 -8.88 -3.56 6.56
C ILE A 9 -7.64 -2.82 6.06
N ALA A 10 -7.71 -1.51 5.83
CA ALA A 10 -6.55 -0.69 5.47
C ALA A 10 -5.47 -0.73 6.56
N LEU A 11 -5.86 -0.54 7.84
CA LEU A 11 -4.96 -0.68 9.00
C LEU A 11 -4.30 -2.07 9.04
N LEU A 12 -5.11 -3.14 8.95
CA LEU A 12 -4.60 -4.52 8.98
C LEU A 12 -3.66 -4.79 7.82
N THR A 13 -3.97 -4.28 6.63
CA THR A 13 -3.13 -4.42 5.44
C THR A 13 -1.80 -3.71 5.65
N GLY A 14 -1.78 -2.47 6.17
CA GLY A 14 -0.54 -1.74 6.48
C GLY A 14 0.36 -2.48 7.47
N PHE A 15 -0.24 -3.00 8.54
CA PHE A 15 0.45 -3.84 9.53
C PHE A 15 1.05 -5.10 8.88
N LEU A 16 0.26 -5.88 8.15
CA LEU A 16 0.69 -7.14 7.55
C LEU A 16 1.74 -6.95 6.45
N THR A 17 1.61 -5.91 5.63
CA THR A 17 2.63 -5.55 4.64
C THR A 17 3.95 -5.27 5.34
N LYS A 18 3.96 -4.43 6.39
CA LYS A 18 5.21 -4.14 7.10
C LYS A 18 5.78 -5.36 7.81
N LEU A 19 4.94 -6.19 8.41
CA LEU A 19 5.36 -7.43 9.03
C LEU A 19 6.02 -8.37 8.01
N THR A 20 5.48 -8.43 6.79
CA THR A 20 6.08 -9.19 5.68
C THR A 20 7.44 -8.62 5.29
N ASP A 21 7.56 -7.29 5.10
CA ASP A 21 8.86 -6.63 4.84
C ASP A 21 9.90 -6.94 5.93
N MET A 22 9.47 -7.00 7.19
CA MET A 22 10.37 -7.25 8.32
C MET A 22 10.87 -8.71 8.35
N ILE A 23 10.04 -9.67 7.94
CA ILE A 23 10.42 -11.07 7.82
C ILE A 23 11.37 -11.27 6.64
N ASP A 24 11.06 -10.66 5.49
CA ASP A 24 11.82 -10.87 4.25
C ASP A 24 13.12 -10.06 4.19
N GLU A 25 13.09 -8.78 4.57
CA GLU A 25 14.23 -7.89 4.41
C GLU A 25 15.05 -7.68 5.71
N HIS A 26 14.39 -7.75 6.87
CA HIS A 26 15.01 -7.36 8.16
C HIS A 26 15.30 -8.55 9.09
N GLY A 27 15.11 -9.78 8.59
CA GLY A 27 15.48 -11.01 9.30
C GLY A 27 14.64 -11.31 10.55
N LEU A 28 13.44 -10.74 10.68
CA LEU A 28 12.53 -11.08 11.77
C LEU A 28 12.18 -12.58 11.72
N ARG A 29 12.61 -13.32 12.73
CA ARG A 29 12.38 -14.76 12.81
C ARG A 29 11.01 -15.04 13.40
N PHE A 30 10.11 -15.51 12.56
CA PHE A 30 8.81 -16.04 12.97
C PHE A 30 8.80 -17.56 12.76
N PHE A 31 7.86 -18.11 11.98
CA PHE A 31 7.91 -19.51 11.51
C PHE A 31 8.23 -19.58 10.02
N ARG A 32 8.67 -20.76 9.56
CA ARG A 32 9.01 -20.99 8.14
C ARG A 32 7.76 -20.79 7.26
N GLY A 33 7.83 -19.87 6.30
CA GLY A 33 6.70 -19.54 5.42
C GLY A 33 5.77 -18.44 5.94
N ALA A 34 6.07 -17.82 7.10
CA ALA A 34 5.25 -16.73 7.64
C ALA A 34 5.10 -15.55 6.66
N SER A 35 6.18 -15.17 5.96
CA SER A 35 6.14 -14.12 4.94
C SER A 35 5.14 -14.43 3.82
N ILE A 36 5.11 -15.67 3.32
CA ILE A 36 4.15 -16.10 2.29
C ILE A 36 2.72 -16.03 2.84
N LEU A 37 2.49 -16.53 4.07
CA LEU A 37 1.16 -16.51 4.68
C LEU A 37 0.65 -15.07 4.86
N PHE A 38 1.42 -14.21 5.50
CA PHE A 38 1.03 -12.81 5.72
C PHE A 38 0.92 -12.04 4.42
N GLY A 39 1.82 -12.32 3.47
CA GLY A 39 1.76 -11.94 2.07
C GLY A 39 0.39 -12.19 1.45
N SER A 40 -0.02 -13.45 1.40
CA SER A 40 -1.30 -13.86 0.86
C SER A 40 -2.50 -13.25 1.60
N ILE A 41 -2.44 -13.16 2.93
CA ILE A 41 -3.53 -12.55 3.71
C ILE A 41 -3.70 -11.08 3.33
N TYR A 42 -2.63 -10.28 3.35
CA TYR A 42 -2.77 -8.87 2.97
C TYR A 42 -3.18 -8.72 1.50
N GLY A 43 -2.73 -9.62 0.62
CA GLY A 43 -3.16 -9.64 -0.78
C GLY A 43 -4.67 -9.84 -0.94
N ILE A 44 -5.25 -10.79 -0.19
CA ILE A 44 -6.71 -11.00 -0.12
C ILE A 44 -7.41 -9.74 0.40
N LEU A 45 -6.86 -9.10 1.43
CA LEU A 45 -7.42 -7.86 1.98
C LEU A 45 -7.42 -6.72 0.95
N ILE A 46 -6.34 -6.54 0.20
CA ILE A 46 -6.26 -5.57 -0.91
C ILE A 46 -7.31 -5.90 -1.97
N GLY A 47 -7.40 -7.16 -2.40
CA GLY A 47 -8.39 -7.62 -3.37
C GLY A 47 -9.82 -7.36 -2.91
N TYR A 48 -10.12 -7.64 -1.64
CA TYR A 48 -11.41 -7.33 -1.02
C TYR A 48 -11.71 -5.83 -1.09
N VAL A 49 -10.79 -4.96 -0.66
CA VAL A 49 -11.00 -3.51 -0.67
C VAL A 49 -11.28 -2.99 -2.08
N ILE A 50 -10.49 -3.43 -3.07
CA ILE A 50 -10.69 -3.07 -4.47
C ILE A 50 -12.07 -3.54 -4.98
N SER A 51 -12.44 -4.79 -4.72
CA SER A 51 -13.73 -5.35 -5.20
C SER A 51 -14.95 -4.68 -4.54
N SER A 52 -14.79 -4.23 -3.30
CA SER A 52 -15.90 -3.77 -2.45
C SER A 52 -16.23 -2.28 -2.62
N SER A 53 -15.31 -1.47 -3.17
CA SER A 53 -15.50 -0.02 -3.22
C SER A 53 -14.88 0.64 -4.46
N ALA A 54 -15.76 1.10 -5.35
CA ALA A 54 -15.39 1.92 -6.50
C ALA A 54 -14.64 3.21 -6.14
N VAL A 55 -14.88 3.74 -4.93
CA VAL A 55 -14.29 4.99 -4.46
C VAL A 55 -12.80 4.80 -4.17
N VAL A 56 -12.41 3.77 -3.43
CA VAL A 56 -11.01 3.55 -3.04
C VAL A 56 -10.24 2.64 -3.98
N ALA A 57 -10.91 1.87 -4.84
CA ALA A 57 -10.26 1.00 -5.82
C ALA A 57 -9.15 1.69 -6.64
N PRO A 58 -9.33 2.91 -7.21
CA PRO A 58 -8.27 3.60 -7.93
C PRO A 58 -7.00 3.84 -7.12
N LEU A 59 -7.14 4.15 -5.82
CA LEU A 59 -6.02 4.38 -4.91
C LEU A 59 -5.22 3.11 -4.71
N TRP A 60 -5.89 2.00 -4.37
CA TRP A 60 -5.24 0.73 -4.09
C TRP A 60 -4.60 0.14 -5.35
N ILE A 61 -5.31 0.14 -6.48
CA ILE A 61 -4.75 -0.33 -7.76
C ILE A 61 -3.58 0.57 -8.19
N GLY A 62 -3.74 1.90 -8.09
CA GLY A 62 -2.71 2.86 -8.47
C GLY A 62 -1.44 2.70 -7.63
N ALA A 63 -1.59 2.58 -6.31
CA ALA A 63 -0.47 2.30 -5.42
C ALA A 63 0.21 0.98 -5.79
N PHE A 64 -0.57 -0.06 -6.09
CA PHE A 64 -0.03 -1.37 -6.45
C PHE A 64 0.79 -1.34 -7.75
N ILE A 65 0.30 -0.63 -8.77
CA ILE A 65 1.04 -0.43 -10.02
C ILE A 65 2.30 0.43 -9.79
N GLY A 66 2.18 1.50 -9.00
CA GLY A 66 3.29 2.40 -8.69
C GLY A 66 4.47 1.68 -8.04
N VAL A 67 4.21 0.80 -7.07
CA VAL A 67 5.26 0.00 -6.41
C VAL A 67 5.86 -1.08 -7.32
N MET A 68 5.07 -1.64 -8.25
CA MET A 68 5.56 -2.60 -9.24
C MET A 68 6.54 -1.96 -10.23
N ILE A 69 6.30 -0.73 -10.69
CA ILE A 69 7.16 -0.03 -11.65
C ILE A 69 8.61 0.10 -11.13
N PHE A 70 8.77 0.27 -9.82
CA PHE A 70 10.09 0.41 -9.18
C PHE A 70 10.63 -0.90 -8.61
N GLY A 71 9.97 -2.04 -8.87
CA GLY A 71 10.46 -3.37 -8.50
C GLY A 71 10.44 -3.64 -7.00
N LYS A 72 9.56 -2.98 -6.23
CA LYS A 72 9.45 -3.21 -4.78
C LYS A 72 8.85 -4.59 -4.44
N ILE A 73 8.20 -5.25 -5.40
CA ILE A 73 7.78 -6.65 -5.25
C ILE A 73 8.98 -7.52 -5.64
N ASP A 74 9.88 -7.74 -4.69
CA ASP A 74 11.16 -8.46 -4.89
C ASP A 74 11.31 -9.71 -4.01
N ALA A 75 10.40 -9.93 -3.05
CA ALA A 75 10.43 -11.07 -2.13
C ALA A 75 9.23 -12.03 -2.31
N ALA A 76 9.42 -13.28 -1.89
CA ALA A 76 8.42 -14.34 -2.05
C ALA A 76 7.07 -14.01 -1.36
N GLY A 77 7.10 -13.35 -0.20
CA GLY A 77 5.89 -12.89 0.47
C GLY A 77 5.12 -11.88 -0.36
N HIS A 78 5.83 -10.93 -0.97
CA HIS A 78 5.20 -9.91 -1.81
C HIS A 78 4.61 -10.48 -3.10
N TYR A 79 5.29 -11.46 -3.73
CA TYR A 79 4.72 -12.19 -4.86
C TYR A 79 3.48 -12.98 -4.47
N ALA A 80 3.47 -13.60 -3.29
CA ALA A 80 2.30 -14.31 -2.78
C ALA A 80 1.10 -13.36 -2.54
N GLY A 81 1.37 -12.15 -2.03
CA GLY A 81 0.35 -11.11 -1.89
C GLY A 81 -0.21 -10.63 -3.24
N LEU A 82 0.66 -10.44 -4.24
CA LEU A 82 0.25 -10.13 -5.61
C LEU A 82 -0.63 -11.21 -6.22
N ALA A 83 -0.21 -12.47 -6.16
CA ALA A 83 -0.99 -13.59 -6.67
C ALA A 83 -2.36 -13.69 -5.97
N ALA A 84 -2.40 -13.52 -4.64
CA ALA A 84 -3.62 -13.59 -3.87
C ALA A 84 -4.60 -12.44 -4.20
N ALA A 85 -4.09 -11.21 -4.34
CA ALA A 85 -4.91 -10.06 -4.76
C ALA A 85 -5.50 -10.27 -6.16
N LEU A 86 -4.70 -10.71 -7.12
CA LEU A 86 -5.15 -10.97 -8.50
C LEU A 86 -6.16 -12.12 -8.56
N LEU A 87 -5.93 -13.21 -7.83
CA LEU A 87 -6.88 -14.32 -7.75
C LEU A 87 -8.22 -13.88 -7.14
N TYR A 88 -8.17 -13.06 -6.09
CA TYR A 88 -9.38 -12.49 -5.49
C TYR A 88 -10.16 -11.65 -6.51
N LEU A 89 -9.48 -10.74 -7.22
CA LEU A 89 -10.13 -9.91 -8.24
C LEU A 89 -10.65 -10.71 -9.43
N LEU A 90 -10.01 -11.82 -9.78
CA LEU A 90 -10.50 -12.74 -10.82
C LEU A 90 -11.83 -13.40 -10.41
N ILE A 91 -11.98 -13.76 -9.14
CA ILE A 91 -13.17 -14.45 -8.62
C ILE A 91 -14.33 -13.47 -8.37
N PHE A 92 -14.04 -12.32 -7.75
CA PHE A 92 -15.06 -11.38 -7.27
C PHE A 92 -15.25 -10.16 -8.19
N GLY A 93 -14.38 -9.98 -9.18
CA GLY A 93 -14.42 -8.86 -10.12
C GLY A 93 -13.92 -7.54 -9.54
N MET A 94 -13.99 -6.50 -10.37
CA MET A 94 -13.67 -5.12 -10.01
C MET A 94 -14.88 -4.23 -10.30
N PRO A 95 -15.19 -3.28 -9.42
CA PRO A 95 -16.23 -2.30 -9.69
C PRO A 95 -15.79 -1.33 -10.80
N SER A 96 -16.74 -0.62 -11.40
CA SER A 96 -16.41 0.54 -12.25
C SER A 96 -15.81 1.64 -11.40
N PHE A 97 -14.64 2.17 -11.80
CA PHE A 97 -13.91 3.18 -11.04
C PHE A 97 -13.41 4.32 -11.94
N SER A 98 -12.91 5.41 -11.34
CA SER A 98 -12.39 6.56 -12.10
C SER A 98 -10.96 6.32 -12.61
N TRP A 99 -10.81 6.25 -13.93
CA TRP A 99 -9.51 6.14 -14.60
C TRP A 99 -8.59 7.34 -14.33
N LEU A 100 -9.18 8.54 -14.16
CA LEU A 100 -8.42 9.73 -13.82
C LEU A 100 -7.79 9.61 -12.43
N LEU A 101 -8.57 9.19 -11.43
CA LEU A 101 -8.04 8.96 -10.08
C LEU A 101 -6.99 7.85 -10.08
N LEU A 102 -7.19 6.79 -10.86
CA LEU A 102 -6.21 5.71 -10.99
C LEU A 102 -4.88 6.26 -11.51
N ALA A 103 -4.91 7.06 -12.58
CA ALA A 103 -3.71 7.66 -13.14
C ALA A 103 -2.99 8.58 -12.13
N VAL A 104 -3.75 9.40 -11.39
CA VAL A 104 -3.21 10.25 -10.32
C VAL A 104 -2.49 9.41 -9.26
N PHE A 105 -3.15 8.37 -8.73
CA PHE A 105 -2.58 7.54 -7.66
C PHE A 105 -1.42 6.67 -8.11
N MET A 106 -1.47 6.18 -9.35
CA MET A 106 -0.36 5.47 -9.96
C MET A 106 0.88 6.38 -10.08
N ILE A 107 0.71 7.60 -10.59
CA ILE A 107 1.82 8.56 -10.74
C ILE A 107 2.36 8.99 -9.37
N SER A 108 1.49 9.28 -8.39
CA SER A 108 1.93 9.67 -7.05
C SER A 108 2.70 8.55 -6.35
N SER A 109 2.23 7.30 -6.46
CA SER A 109 2.91 6.16 -5.87
C SER A 109 4.25 5.87 -6.54
N ALA A 110 4.30 5.94 -7.87
CA ALA A 110 5.56 5.85 -8.60
C ALA A 110 6.55 6.96 -8.20
N LYS A 111 6.08 8.18 -7.95
CA LYS A 111 6.91 9.29 -7.44
C LYS A 111 7.47 9.01 -6.06
N ASP A 112 6.66 8.46 -5.14
CA ASP A 112 7.15 8.09 -3.80
C ASP A 112 8.30 7.08 -3.90
N GLU A 113 8.14 6.03 -4.72
CA GLU A 113 9.21 5.05 -4.91
C GLU A 113 10.43 5.63 -5.64
N PHE A 114 10.23 6.52 -6.61
CA PHE A 114 11.32 7.26 -7.25
C PHE A 114 12.14 8.03 -6.22
N TRP A 115 11.49 8.75 -5.30
CA TRP A 115 12.19 9.52 -4.28
C TRP A 115 12.92 8.62 -3.29
N VAL A 116 12.32 7.50 -2.89
CA VAL A 116 12.99 6.49 -2.03
C VAL A 116 14.23 5.92 -2.72
N TRP A 117 14.12 5.57 -4.00
CA TRP A 117 15.26 5.12 -4.81
C TRP A 117 16.33 6.19 -4.92
N TYR A 118 15.95 7.43 -5.23
CA TYR A 118 16.85 8.57 -5.37
C TYR A 118 17.59 8.86 -4.04
N LYS A 119 16.88 8.77 -2.91
CA LYS A 119 17.46 8.86 -1.58
C LYS A 119 18.51 7.79 -1.35
N ARG A 120 18.20 6.51 -1.63
CA ARG A 120 19.14 5.38 -1.48
C ARG A 120 20.39 5.60 -2.33
N LYS A 121 20.23 6.03 -3.59
CA LYS A 121 21.33 6.31 -4.52
C LYS A 121 22.24 7.45 -4.06
N ASN A 122 21.67 8.54 -3.54
CA ASN A 122 22.41 9.74 -3.15
C ASN A 122 22.74 9.82 -1.65
N ARG A 123 22.42 8.77 -0.87
CA ARG A 123 22.64 8.69 0.59
C ARG A 123 22.14 9.92 1.35
N LEU A 124 20.97 10.46 0.96
CA LEU A 124 20.40 11.63 1.63
C LEU A 124 20.02 11.29 3.08
N LYS A 125 20.52 12.10 4.02
CA LYS A 125 20.29 11.95 5.48
C LYS A 125 19.52 13.15 6.05
N GLY A 126 19.18 13.08 7.33
CA GLY A 126 18.52 14.17 8.05
C GLY A 126 17.00 14.19 7.88
N TRP A 127 16.40 15.38 8.04
CA TRP A 127 14.96 15.56 8.01
C TRP A 127 14.33 15.26 6.64
N LEU A 128 14.97 15.72 5.55
CA LEU A 128 14.54 15.44 4.17
C LEU A 128 14.50 13.94 3.88
N GLY A 129 15.55 13.22 4.31
CA GLY A 129 15.62 11.78 4.15
C GLY A 129 14.49 11.05 4.90
N ARG A 130 14.09 11.54 6.08
CA ARG A 130 12.96 10.98 6.84
C ARG A 130 11.61 11.28 6.18
N LEU A 131 11.42 12.48 5.65
CA LEU A 131 10.19 12.81 4.92
C LEU A 131 10.01 11.94 3.67
N ILE A 132 11.08 11.68 2.92
CA ILE A 132 11.03 10.79 1.75
C ILE A 132 10.64 9.36 2.15
N GLU A 133 11.08 8.86 3.32
CA GLU A 133 10.68 7.55 3.82
C GLU A 133 9.19 7.44 4.14
N LEU A 134 8.54 8.56 4.49
CA LEU A 134 7.11 8.61 4.77
C LEU A 134 6.25 8.58 3.51
N ARG A 135 6.84 8.67 2.30
CA ARG A 135 6.11 8.55 1.01
C ARG A 135 4.90 9.51 0.92
N PRO A 136 5.10 10.83 1.14
CA PRO A 136 4.00 11.75 1.31
C PRO A 136 3.24 12.04 0.01
N THR A 137 3.75 11.68 -1.18
CA THR A 137 3.15 12.09 -2.45
C THR A 137 1.79 11.44 -2.66
N THR A 138 1.65 10.16 -2.32
CA THR A 138 0.39 9.42 -2.46
C THR A 138 -0.63 9.89 -1.45
N GLU A 139 -0.23 10.09 -0.20
CA GLU A 139 -1.11 10.59 0.85
C GLU A 139 -1.61 12.01 0.54
N THR A 140 -0.72 12.90 0.10
CA THR A 140 -1.09 14.28 -0.29
C THR A 140 -2.00 14.31 -1.53
N ALA A 141 -1.76 13.44 -2.51
CA ALA A 141 -2.65 13.28 -3.65
C ALA A 141 -4.04 12.78 -3.21
N ALA A 142 -4.11 11.84 -2.26
CA ALA A 142 -5.37 11.32 -1.73
C ALA A 142 -6.13 12.37 -0.93
N PHE A 143 -5.43 13.19 -0.15
CA PHE A 143 -6.01 14.33 0.56
C PHE A 143 -6.59 15.36 -0.41
N ALA A 144 -5.81 15.78 -1.41
CA ALA A 144 -6.27 16.72 -2.42
C ALA A 144 -7.48 16.18 -3.21
N ALA A 145 -7.45 14.92 -3.63
CA ALA A 145 -8.57 14.27 -4.29
C ALA A 145 -9.81 14.20 -3.39
N SER A 146 -9.63 13.94 -2.09
CA SER A 146 -10.72 13.93 -1.11
C SER A 146 -11.37 15.31 -0.96
N LEU A 147 -10.57 16.39 -0.93
CA LEU A 147 -11.07 17.76 -0.88
C LEU A 147 -11.90 18.13 -2.11
N ILE A 148 -11.45 17.73 -3.31
CA ILE A 148 -12.11 18.06 -4.59
C ILE A 148 -13.40 17.27 -4.77
N THR A 149 -13.38 15.98 -4.43
CA THR A 149 -14.50 15.05 -4.70
C THR A 149 -15.48 14.92 -3.53
N GLY A 150 -15.10 15.35 -2.33
CA GLY A 150 -15.79 15.04 -1.07
C GLY A 150 -15.60 13.60 -0.58
N ALA A 151 -14.87 12.76 -1.31
CA ALA A 151 -14.71 11.34 -1.02
C ALA A 151 -13.56 11.07 -0.02
N TRP A 152 -13.78 11.42 1.24
CA TRP A 152 -12.79 11.30 2.32
C TRP A 152 -12.23 9.89 2.55
N MET A 153 -12.95 8.86 2.11
CA MET A 153 -12.47 7.48 2.15
C MET A 153 -11.16 7.25 1.40
N LEU A 154 -10.85 8.06 0.38
CA LEU A 154 -9.55 8.01 -0.30
C LEU A 154 -8.41 8.30 0.67
N TRP A 155 -8.44 9.47 1.31
CA TRP A 155 -7.39 9.87 2.23
C TRP A 155 -7.37 9.04 3.51
N LEU A 156 -8.54 8.78 4.11
CA LEU A 156 -8.62 7.99 5.34
C LEU A 156 -8.09 6.56 5.13
N SER A 157 -8.35 5.95 3.97
CA SER A 157 -7.84 4.61 3.68
C SER A 157 -6.31 4.56 3.63
N ILE A 158 -5.66 5.50 2.92
CA ILE A 158 -4.20 5.50 2.84
C ILE A 158 -3.57 5.94 4.17
N LEU A 159 -4.16 6.91 4.87
CA LEU A 159 -3.70 7.35 6.19
C LEU A 159 -3.72 6.19 7.20
N CYS A 160 -4.81 5.43 7.24
CA CYS A 160 -4.93 4.23 8.07
C CYS A 160 -3.84 3.20 7.74
N PHE A 161 -3.63 2.90 6.45
CA PHE A 161 -2.57 2.00 6.02
C PHE A 161 -1.19 2.50 6.48
N ASP A 162 -0.86 3.77 6.24
CA ASP A 162 0.45 4.35 6.53
C ASP A 162 0.73 4.44 8.03
N ILE A 163 -0.28 4.77 8.85
CA ILE A 163 -0.16 4.75 10.31
C ILE A 163 0.24 3.34 10.78
N ALA A 164 -0.49 2.32 10.36
CA ALA A 164 -0.19 0.94 10.77
C ALA A 164 1.17 0.47 10.24
N TYR A 165 1.49 0.76 8.99
CA TYR A 165 2.76 0.39 8.36
C TYR A 165 3.95 1.03 9.09
N ASN A 166 3.88 2.34 9.38
CA ASN A 166 4.95 3.06 10.04
C ASN A 166 5.11 2.66 11.51
N LEU A 167 4.01 2.51 12.26
CA LEU A 167 4.06 2.06 13.66
C LEU A 167 4.66 0.67 13.80
N THR A 168 4.28 -0.25 12.89
CA THR A 168 4.85 -1.61 12.87
C THR A 168 6.37 -1.57 12.62
N GLY A 169 6.82 -0.65 11.77
CA GLY A 169 8.24 -0.46 11.47
C GLY A 169 9.08 0.03 12.65
N LEU A 170 8.47 0.59 13.70
CA LEU A 170 9.18 1.03 14.91
C LEU A 170 9.62 -0.15 15.78
N VAL A 171 8.99 -1.32 15.65
CA VAL A 171 9.27 -2.50 16.50
C VAL A 171 10.68 -3.07 16.23
N ASN A 172 11.29 -2.74 15.09
CA ASN A 172 12.58 -3.30 14.66
C ASN A 172 13.64 -2.22 14.34
N ARG A 173 13.51 -1.03 14.94
CA ARG A 173 14.53 0.02 14.96
C ARG A 173 15.27 0.02 16.29
#